data_AF-A0A2D9IZG8-F1
#
_entry.id   AF-A0A2D9IZG8-F1
#
_cell.length_a   1.000
_cell.length_b   1.000
_cell.length_c   1.000
_cell.angle_alpha   90.00
_cell.angle_beta   90.00
_cell.angle_gamma   90.00
#
_symmetry.space_group_name_H-M   'P 1'
#
loop_
_entity.id
_entity.type
_entity.pdbx_description
1 polymer ?
#
loop_
_entity_poly.entity_id
_entity_poly.type
_entity_poly.pdbx_seq_one_letter_code
_entity_poly.pdbx_strand_id
1 'polypeptide(L)'
;MSVVAQFKEALEMTTAPGGLLELTTIERDGVPVKAFAQAPGSMRDLWALSTGHGDAEYLIYNDERWTYVQTAKIVAEFGGWLMK
;
A
#
# COMPACT_ATOMS: atom_id res chain seq x y z
N MET A 1 17.57 -0.37 -30.02
CA MET A 1 16.23 -0.78 -29.53
C MET A 1 15.37 0.45 -29.30
N SER A 2 14.05 0.37 -29.47
CA SER A 2 13.16 1.50 -29.17
C SER A 2 12.95 1.64 -27.66
N VAL A 3 12.58 2.85 -27.21
CA VAL A 3 12.21 3.10 -25.80
C VAL A 3 11.09 2.17 -25.33
N VAL A 4 10.13 1.88 -26.21
CA VAL A 4 9.02 0.95 -25.92
C VAL A 4 9.54 -0.46 -25.67
N ALA A 5 10.54 -0.92 -26.43
CA ALA A 5 11.13 -2.24 -26.22
C ALA A 5 11.84 -2.33 -24.86
N GLN A 6 12.61 -1.30 -24.51
CA GLN A 6 13.29 -1.22 -23.21
C GLN A 6 12.32 -1.19 -22.03
N PHE A 7 11.22 -0.45 -22.16
CA PHE A 7 10.17 -0.42 -21.14
C PHE A 7 9.54 -1.81 -20.92
N LYS A 8 9.26 -2.56 -22.00
CA LYS A 8 8.69 -3.90 -21.91
C LYS A 8 9.65 -4.89 -21.24
N GLU A 9 10.92 -4.84 -21.59
CA GLU A 9 11.96 -5.69 -20.98
C GLU A 9 12.10 -5.41 -19.47
N ALA A 10 12.12 -4.14 -19.08
CA ALA A 10 12.14 -3.75 -17.67
C ALA A 10 10.88 -4.21 -16.92
N LEU A 11 9.70 -4.10 -17.54
CA LEU A 11 8.44 -4.56 -16.96
C LEU A 11 8.44 -6.07 -16.74
N GLU A 12 8.85 -6.85 -17.75
CA GLU A 12 8.95 -8.31 -17.67
C GLU A 12 9.90 -8.73 -16.55
N MET A 13 11.10 -8.16 -16.50
CA MET A 13 12.09 -8.43 -15.45
C MET A 13 11.53 -8.11 -14.05
N THR A 14 10.85 -6.98 -13.90
CA THR A 14 10.37 -6.51 -12.58
C THR A 14 9.17 -7.31 -12.07
N THR A 15 8.35 -7.85 -12.98
CA THR A 15 7.09 -8.56 -12.66
C THR A 15 7.18 -10.08 -12.72
N ALA A 16 8.34 -10.62 -13.13
CA ALA A 16 8.63 -12.05 -13.15
C ALA A 16 8.61 -12.67 -11.73
N PRO A 17 8.48 -14.02 -11.63
CA PRO A 17 8.66 -14.74 -10.37
C PRO A 17 9.99 -14.39 -9.68
N GLY A 18 9.95 -14.07 -8.39
CA GLY A 18 11.09 -13.58 -7.61
C GLY A 18 11.47 -12.11 -7.88
N GLY A 19 10.80 -11.43 -8.80
CA GLY A 19 10.98 -10.01 -9.08
C GLY A 19 10.40 -9.10 -8.00
N LEU A 20 10.83 -7.84 -7.98
CA LEU A 20 10.40 -6.85 -6.98
C LEU A 20 8.88 -6.66 -6.94
N LEU A 21 8.24 -6.72 -8.12
CA LEU A 21 6.80 -6.59 -8.30
C LEU A 21 6.23 -7.88 -8.90
N GLU A 22 6.71 -9.03 -8.44
CA GLU A 22 6.20 -10.34 -8.86
C GLU A 22 4.68 -10.33 -8.93
N LEU A 23 4.14 -10.69 -10.09
CA LEU A 23 2.70 -10.76 -10.30
C LEU A 23 2.19 -12.16 -10.00
N THR A 24 1.09 -12.21 -9.26
CA THR A 24 0.25 -13.38 -9.07
C THR A 24 -1.19 -13.09 -9.50
N THR A 25 -2.04 -14.12 -9.48
CA THR A 25 -3.48 -13.99 -9.66
C THR A 25 -4.17 -14.36 -8.35
N ILE A 26 -5.07 -13.50 -7.90
CA ILE A 26 -5.92 -13.76 -6.73
C ILE A 26 -7.39 -13.76 -7.14
N GLU A 27 -8.21 -14.49 -6.41
CA GLU A 27 -9.66 -14.39 -6.50
C GLU A 27 -10.16 -13.23 -5.63
N ARG A 28 -10.87 -12.29 -6.23
CA ARG A 28 -11.49 -11.17 -5.52
C ARG A 28 -12.94 -11.05 -5.95
N ASP A 29 -13.85 -11.22 -4.98
CA ASP A 29 -15.30 -11.11 -5.21
C ASP A 29 -15.79 -12.01 -6.39
N GLY A 30 -15.17 -13.18 -6.55
CA GLY A 30 -15.44 -14.15 -7.61
C GLY A 30 -14.81 -13.84 -8.97
N VAL A 31 -13.93 -12.83 -9.03
CA VAL A 31 -13.22 -12.42 -10.25
C VAL A 31 -11.72 -12.63 -10.07
N PRO A 32 -11.05 -13.34 -11.00
CA PRO A 32 -9.60 -13.45 -10.99
C PRO A 32 -8.97 -12.11 -11.39
N VAL A 33 -8.12 -11.56 -10.54
CA VAL A 33 -7.42 -10.30 -10.76
C VAL A 33 -5.92 -10.46 -10.58
N LYS A 34 -5.13 -9.67 -11.31
CA LYS A 34 -3.69 -9.57 -11.08
C LYS A 34 -3.41 -8.81 -9.79
N ALA A 35 -2.47 -9.32 -9.00
CA ALA A 35 -1.99 -8.69 -7.78
C ALA A 35 -0.47 -8.85 -7.67
N PHE A 36 0.18 -8.02 -6.87
CA PHE A 36 1.57 -8.26 -6.49
C PHE A 36 1.61 -9.38 -5.44
N ALA A 37 2.47 -10.37 -5.64
CA ALA A 37 2.57 -11.54 -4.77
C ALA A 37 2.91 -11.17 -3.32
N GLN A 38 3.67 -10.07 -3.14
CA GLN A 38 4.09 -9.55 -1.84
C GLN A 38 3.28 -8.33 -1.39
N ALA A 39 2.10 -8.08 -2.00
CA ALA A 39 1.23 -7.00 -1.56
C ALA A 39 0.78 -7.23 -0.11
N PRO A 40 0.66 -6.18 0.72
CA PRO A 40 0.06 -6.29 2.05
C PRO A 40 -1.39 -6.80 1.96
N GLY A 41 -1.83 -7.55 2.97
CA GLY A 41 -3.12 -8.23 2.96
C GLY A 41 -4.32 -7.28 3.01
N SER A 42 -4.12 -6.04 3.45
CA SER A 42 -5.14 -5.00 3.47
C SER A 42 -4.54 -3.58 3.51
N MET A 43 -5.40 -2.58 3.31
CA MET A 43 -5.04 -1.17 3.54
C MET A 43 -4.62 -0.89 4.99
N ARG A 44 -5.04 -1.71 5.97
CA ARG A 44 -4.60 -1.58 7.36
C ARG A 44 -3.11 -1.87 7.51
N ASP A 45 -2.59 -2.83 6.76
CA ASP A 45 -1.17 -3.20 6.84
C ASP A 45 -0.29 -2.07 6.29
N LEU A 46 -0.71 -1.47 5.17
CA LEU A 46 -0.08 -0.26 4.62
C LEU A 46 -0.12 0.90 5.62
N TRP A 47 -1.26 1.10 6.30
CA TRP A 47 -1.40 2.11 7.35
C TRP A 47 -0.44 1.85 8.52
N ALA A 48 -0.34 0.61 9.00
CA ALA A 48 0.55 0.24 10.08
C ALA A 48 2.02 0.53 9.74
N LEU A 49 2.46 0.22 8.50
CA LEU A 49 3.81 0.56 8.04
C LEU A 49 4.08 2.06 8.05
N SER A 50 3.08 2.87 7.72
CA SER A 50 3.22 4.34 7.68
C SER A 50 3.55 4.94 9.06
N THR A 51 3.17 4.28 10.15
CA THR A 51 3.40 4.76 11.52
C THR A 51 4.90 4.91 11.87
N GLY A 52 5.79 4.24 11.13
CA GLY A 52 7.24 4.39 11.27
C GLY A 52 7.77 5.80 10.99
N HIS A 53 6.99 6.67 10.34
CA HIS A 53 7.35 8.08 10.14
C HIS A 53 7.19 8.95 11.40
N GLY A 54 6.60 8.39 12.48
CA GLY A 54 6.59 9.00 13.81
C GLY A 54 5.95 10.38 13.87
N ASP A 55 6.74 11.39 14.25
CA ASP A 55 6.29 12.77 14.43
C ASP A 55 6.30 13.62 13.15
N ALA A 56 6.58 13.02 11.98
CA ALA A 56 6.43 13.71 10.71
C ALA A 56 4.97 14.11 10.45
N GLU A 57 4.76 15.21 9.72
CA GLU A 57 3.41 15.64 9.33
C GLU A 57 2.76 14.64 8.38
N TYR A 58 1.53 14.22 8.70
CA TYR A 58 0.74 13.28 7.93
C TYR A 58 -0.47 13.97 7.26
N LEU A 59 -1.28 14.66 8.05
CA LEU A 59 -2.47 15.38 7.57
C LEU A 59 -2.23 16.88 7.74
N ILE A 60 -2.39 17.62 6.64
CA ILE A 60 -2.37 19.08 6.63
C ILE A 60 -3.67 19.53 5.99
N TYR A 61 -4.54 20.15 6.77
CA TYR A 61 -5.83 20.65 6.31
C TYR A 61 -6.12 22.01 6.94
N ASN A 62 -6.07 23.08 6.14
CA ASN A 62 -6.07 24.47 6.63
C ASN A 62 -4.97 24.66 7.68
N ASP A 63 -5.34 25.09 8.90
CA ASP A 63 -4.42 25.28 10.03
C ASP A 63 -4.18 24.00 10.84
N GLU A 64 -4.90 22.92 10.52
CA GLU A 64 -4.79 21.64 11.21
C GLU A 64 -3.63 20.81 10.67
N ARG A 65 -2.76 20.38 11.58
CA ARG A 65 -1.58 19.56 11.29
C ARG A 65 -1.54 18.40 12.26
N TRP A 66 -1.55 17.18 11.74
CA TRP A 66 -1.44 15.97 12.55
C TRP A 66 -0.22 15.17 12.16
N THR A 67 0.45 14.57 13.14
CA THR A 67 1.55 13.64 12.90
C THR A 67 1.05 12.23 12.55
N TYR A 68 1.93 11.40 12.00
CA TYR A 68 1.63 9.98 11.78
C TYR A 68 1.23 9.27 13.08
N VAL A 69 1.93 9.53 14.20
CA VAL A 69 1.62 8.89 15.49
C VAL A 69 0.26 9.33 16.05
N GLN A 70 -0.08 10.63 15.94
CA GLN A 70 -1.38 11.15 16.39
C GLN A 70 -2.52 10.54 15.58
N THR A 71 -2.37 10.54 14.26
CA THR A 71 -3.40 10.00 13.37
C THR A 71 -3.58 8.50 13.56
N ALA A 72 -2.48 7.75 13.72
CA ALA A 72 -2.53 6.31 13.94
C ALA A 72 -3.33 5.95 15.20
N LYS A 73 -3.15 6.71 16.29
CA LYS A 73 -3.92 6.54 17.53
C LYS A 73 -5.42 6.76 17.28
N ILE A 74 -5.79 7.87 16.64
CA ILE A 74 -7.20 8.25 16.41
C ILE A 74 -7.89 7.23 15.50
N VAL A 75 -7.22 6.77 14.43
CA VAL A 75 -7.74 5.74 13.53
C VAL A 75 -7.95 4.41 14.27
N ALA A 76 -7.04 4.02 15.15
CA ALA A 76 -7.19 2.80 15.94
C ALA A 76 -8.37 2.89 16.93
N GLU A 77 -8.53 4.03 17.61
CA GLU A 77 -9.65 4.29 18.53
C GLU A 77 -10.99 4.25 17.79
N PHE A 78 -11.09 4.92 16.64
CA PHE A 78 -12.29 4.93 15.81
C PHE A 78 -12.62 3.53 15.26
N GLY A 79 -11.60 2.80 14.80
CA GLY A 79 -11.77 1.42 14.36
C GLY A 79 -12.29 0.51 15.47
N GLY A 80 -11.78 0.66 16.70
CA GLY A 80 -12.28 -0.08 17.87
C GLY A 80 -13.72 0.29 18.24
N TRP A 81 -14.14 1.54 18.03
CA TRP A 81 -15.52 1.98 18.22
C TRP A 81 -16.48 1.38 17.20
N LEU A 82 -16.12 1.32 15.91
CA LEU A 82 -16.96 0.74 14.85
C LEU A 82 -17.26 -0.76 15.02
N MET A 83 -16.41 -1.46 15.77
CA MET A 83 -16.54 -2.90 16.01
C MET A 83 -17.44 -3.23 17.21
N LYS A 84 -17.93 -2.22 17.93
CA LYS A 84 -18.89 -2.38 19.04
C LYS A 84 -20.32 -2.12 18.55
#